data_AF-A0A8S0G549-F1
#
_entry.id   AF-A0A8S0G549-F1
#
_cell.length_a   1.000
_cell.length_b   1.000
_cell.length_c   1.000
_cell.angle_alpha   90.00
_cell.angle_beta   90.00
_cell.angle_gamma   90.00
#
_symmetry.space_group_name_H-M   'P 1'
#
loop_
_entity.id
_entity.type
_entity.pdbx_description
1 polymer ?
#
loop_
_entity_poly.entity_id
_entity_poly.type
_entity_poly.pdbx_seq_one_letter_code
_entity_poly.pdbx_strand_id
1 'polypeptide(L)'
;MGSGNLAGVALAITAGGPGAVFWMWVAAFIGMATSFAECSLAQLYKERDANGQFRGGPAWYMARGLGMRWMGVLFAVFLLIAYGIIFSGVQANAVARALSFSFDFPPLVTGIILAVFAMLAITRGLHGVARLMQGFVPLINRHYARGDNLGTDQPGDLRNEYRATSPRHLVYF
;
A
#
# COMPACT_ATOMS: atom_id res chain seq x y z
N MET A 1 0.52 0.63 2.36
CA MET A 1 0.21 -0.09 3.61
C MET A 1 -0.50 0.88 4.55
N GLY A 2 -1.84 0.81 4.61
CA GLY A 2 -2.67 1.78 5.35
C GLY A 2 -3.14 1.25 6.69
N SER A 3 -3.56 2.15 7.59
CA SER A 3 -4.16 1.85 8.90
C SER A 3 -5.32 0.84 8.82
N GLY A 4 -6.03 0.76 7.70
CA GLY A 4 -7.08 -0.23 7.44
C GLY A 4 -6.60 -1.69 7.48
N ASN A 5 -5.33 -1.97 7.22
CA ASN A 5 -4.80 -3.33 7.29
C ASN A 5 -4.70 -3.82 8.74
N LEU A 6 -4.19 -2.96 9.65
CA LEU A 6 -4.09 -3.26 11.08
C LEU A 6 -5.48 -3.40 11.74
N ALA A 7 -6.41 -2.51 11.40
CA ALA A 7 -7.79 -2.61 11.88
C ALA A 7 -8.47 -3.90 11.38
N GLY A 8 -8.20 -4.31 10.13
CA GLY A 8 -8.69 -5.58 9.58
C GLY A 8 -8.12 -6.80 10.30
N VAL A 9 -6.82 -6.80 10.61
CA VAL A 9 -6.18 -7.85 11.41
C VAL A 9 -6.80 -7.93 12.81
N ALA A 10 -6.96 -6.79 13.49
CA ALA A 10 -7.56 -6.73 14.81
C ALA A 10 -8.99 -7.29 14.79
N LEU A 11 -9.82 -6.86 13.83
CA LEU A 11 -11.18 -7.38 13.65
C LEU A 11 -11.18 -8.89 13.37
N ALA A 12 -10.32 -9.37 12.48
CA ALA A 12 -10.24 -10.79 12.12
C ALA A 12 -9.90 -11.68 13.33
N ILE A 13 -8.99 -11.25 14.20
CA ILE A 13 -8.63 -11.99 15.40
C ILE A 13 -9.75 -11.91 16.45
N THR A 14 -10.35 -10.73 16.65
CA THR A 14 -11.44 -10.58 17.63
C THR A 14 -12.70 -11.35 17.25
N ALA A 15 -13.01 -11.44 15.95
CA ALA A 15 -14.21 -12.10 15.46
C ALA A 15 -14.00 -13.60 15.17
N GLY A 16 -12.83 -14.00 14.66
CA GLY A 16 -12.52 -15.38 14.27
C GLY A 16 -11.72 -16.18 15.30
N GLY A 17 -11.30 -15.55 16.40
CA GLY A 17 -10.44 -16.16 17.41
C GLY A 17 -8.98 -16.34 16.94
N PRO A 18 -8.12 -16.96 17.77
CA PRO A 18 -6.69 -17.09 17.48
C PRO A 18 -6.38 -17.91 16.21
N GLY A 19 -7.31 -18.77 15.76
CA GLY A 19 -7.20 -19.52 14.51
C GLY A 19 -7.23 -18.67 13.24
N ALA A 20 -7.67 -17.39 13.32
CA ALA A 20 -7.66 -16.47 12.19
C ALA A 20 -6.23 -16.22 11.66
N VAL A 21 -5.23 -16.23 12.53
CA VAL A 21 -3.83 -15.98 12.15
C VAL A 21 -3.31 -17.04 11.18
N PHE A 22 -3.67 -18.31 11.39
CA PHE A 22 -3.31 -19.40 10.48
C PHE A 22 -3.87 -19.13 9.07
N TRP A 23 -5.16 -18.79 8.98
CA TRP A 23 -5.81 -18.49 7.71
C TRP A 23 -5.26 -17.24 7.03
N MET A 24 -4.87 -16.22 7.80
CA MET A 24 -4.21 -15.04 7.26
C MET A 24 -2.87 -15.36 6.58
N TRP A 25 -2.06 -16.26 7.15
CA TRP A 25 -0.83 -16.72 6.52
C TRP A 25 -1.09 -17.52 5.25
N VAL A 26 -2.06 -18.44 5.27
CA VAL A 26 -2.45 -19.21 4.07
C VAL A 26 -2.90 -18.27 2.94
N ALA A 27 -3.77 -17.30 3.25
CA ALA A 27 -4.21 -16.30 2.29
C ALA A 27 -3.05 -15.43 1.78
N ALA A 28 -2.09 -15.07 2.66
CA ALA A 28 -0.90 -14.32 2.26
C ALA A 28 -0.01 -15.11 1.28
N PHE A 29 0.22 -16.40 1.51
CA PHE A 29 0.98 -17.25 0.59
C PHE A 29 0.32 -17.34 -0.79
N ILE A 30 -0.99 -17.55 -0.82
CA ILE A 30 -1.75 -17.59 -2.08
C ILE A 30 -1.69 -16.23 -2.79
N GLY A 31 -1.88 -15.13 -2.05
CA GLY A 31 -1.81 -13.78 -2.59
C GLY A 31 -0.44 -13.43 -3.17
N MET A 32 0.65 -13.88 -2.54
CA MET A 32 2.00 -13.72 -3.06
C MET A 32 2.19 -14.50 -4.37
N ALA A 33 1.72 -15.75 -4.45
CA ALA A 33 1.81 -16.55 -5.66
C ALA A 33 1.04 -15.91 -6.82
N THR A 34 -0.19 -15.41 -6.58
CA THR A 34 -0.99 -14.72 -7.60
C THR A 34 -0.33 -13.42 -8.05
N SER A 35 0.17 -12.61 -7.12
CA SER A 35 0.86 -11.36 -7.45
C SER A 35 2.13 -11.61 -8.27
N PHE A 36 2.85 -12.69 -7.97
CA PHE A 36 4.01 -13.11 -8.76
C PHE A 36 3.64 -13.51 -10.19
N ALA A 37 2.57 -14.30 -10.35
CA ALA A 37 2.07 -14.67 -11.68
C ALA A 37 1.64 -13.44 -12.49
N GLU A 38 0.96 -12.48 -11.85
CA GLU A 38 0.51 -11.23 -12.48
C GLU A 38 1.71 -10.36 -12.93
N CYS A 39 2.70 -10.18 -12.07
CA CYS A 39 3.93 -9.46 -12.41
C CYS A 39 4.69 -10.13 -13.56
N SER A 40 4.74 -11.47 -13.57
CA SER A 40 5.39 -12.24 -14.64
C SER A 40 4.67 -12.07 -15.98
N LEU A 41 3.33 -12.17 -16.00
CA LEU A 41 2.53 -11.92 -17.21
C LEU A 41 2.63 -10.47 -17.68
N ALA A 42 2.61 -9.51 -16.75
CA ALA A 42 2.73 -8.09 -17.06
C ALA A 42 4.08 -7.75 -17.71
N GLN A 43 5.16 -8.44 -17.34
CA GLN A 43 6.46 -8.31 -17.99
C GLN A 43 6.52 -9.02 -19.35
N LEU A 44 5.92 -10.21 -19.45
CA LEU A 44 5.91 -11.00 -20.69
C LEU A 44 5.14 -10.30 -21.84
N TYR A 45 4.01 -9.65 -21.52
CA TYR A 45 3.17 -8.94 -22.50
C TYR A 45 3.41 -7.43 -22.51
N LYS A 46 4.55 -6.98 -21.98
CA LYS A 46 4.92 -5.56 -21.96
C LYS A 46 5.32 -5.11 -23.37
N GLU A 47 4.50 -4.29 -24.00
CA GLU A 47 4.82 -3.69 -25.28
C GLU A 47 5.29 -2.24 -25.08
N ARG A 48 6.25 -1.84 -25.92
CA ARG A 48 6.68 -0.45 -26.02
C ARG A 48 5.78 0.24 -27.03
N ASP A 49 5.02 1.24 -26.58
CA ASP A 49 4.20 2.06 -27.45
C ASP A 49 5.11 2.89 -28.39
N ALA A 50 4.58 3.33 -29.53
CA ALA A 50 5.32 4.12 -30.54
C ALA A 50 5.92 5.43 -29.97
N ASN A 51 5.34 5.92 -28.86
CA ASN A 51 5.80 7.10 -28.12
C ASN A 51 6.87 6.80 -27.06
N GLY A 52 7.46 5.59 -27.07
CA GLY A 52 8.51 5.17 -26.14
C GLY A 52 8.04 4.86 -24.71
N GLN A 53 6.74 4.97 -24.45
CA GLN A 53 6.11 4.66 -23.16
C GLN A 53 5.79 3.17 -23.06
N PHE A 54 6.10 2.56 -21.93
CA PHE A 54 5.77 1.16 -21.69
C PHE A 54 4.32 1.05 -21.20
N ARG A 55 3.49 0.34 -21.95
CA ARG A 55 2.12 0.01 -21.53
C ARG A 55 2.06 -1.48 -21.22
N GLY A 56 1.47 -1.80 -20.09
CA GLY A 56 1.34 -3.18 -19.62
C GLY A 56 0.28 -3.28 -18.55
N GLY A 57 0.17 -4.47 -17.96
CA GLY A 57 -0.78 -4.76 -16.89
C GLY A 57 -1.92 -5.68 -17.34
N PRO A 58 -2.86 -5.98 -16.43
CA PRO A 58 -3.78 -7.09 -16.61
C PRO A 58 -4.72 -6.95 -17.78
N ALA A 59 -5.24 -5.74 -17.98
CA ALA A 59 -6.08 -5.44 -19.12
C ALA A 59 -5.35 -5.63 -20.47
N TRP A 60 -4.03 -5.46 -20.50
CA TRP A 60 -3.22 -5.59 -21.71
C TRP A 60 -2.91 -7.05 -22.06
N TYR A 61 -2.50 -7.89 -21.09
CA TYR A 61 -2.31 -9.32 -21.38
C TYR A 61 -3.65 -10.05 -21.62
N MET A 62 -4.76 -9.62 -21.02
CA MET A 62 -6.09 -10.20 -21.31
C MET A 62 -6.56 -9.84 -22.73
N ALA A 63 -6.24 -8.63 -23.21
CA ALA A 63 -6.60 -8.19 -24.55
C ALA A 63 -5.71 -8.78 -25.65
N ARG A 64 -4.42 -8.99 -25.40
CA ARG A 64 -3.43 -9.44 -26.41
C ARG A 64 -2.91 -10.86 -26.23
N GLY A 65 -2.84 -11.38 -25.01
CA GLY A 65 -2.44 -12.77 -24.72
C GLY A 65 -3.59 -13.77 -24.85
N LEU A 66 -4.79 -13.43 -24.35
CA LEU A 66 -6.00 -14.28 -24.49
C LEU A 66 -6.87 -13.92 -25.70
N GLY A 67 -6.64 -12.79 -26.37
CA GLY A 67 -7.48 -12.29 -27.47
C GLY A 67 -8.88 -11.80 -27.06
N MET A 68 -9.21 -11.81 -25.77
CA MET A 68 -10.53 -11.47 -25.23
C MET A 68 -10.58 -10.05 -24.67
N ARG A 69 -10.61 -9.06 -25.59
CA ARG A 69 -10.59 -7.62 -25.26
C ARG A 69 -11.69 -7.19 -24.28
N TRP A 70 -12.86 -7.82 -24.32
CA TRP A 70 -13.97 -7.55 -23.39
C TRP A 70 -13.61 -7.83 -21.93
N MET A 71 -12.87 -8.92 -21.66
CA MET A 71 -12.52 -9.32 -20.29
C MET A 71 -11.53 -8.34 -19.66
N GLY A 72 -10.60 -7.81 -20.45
CA GLY A 72 -9.68 -6.75 -20.02
C GLY A 72 -10.39 -5.44 -19.69
N VAL A 73 -11.42 -5.06 -20.46
CA VAL A 73 -12.24 -3.86 -20.19
C VAL A 73 -13.05 -4.06 -18.91
N LEU A 74 -13.71 -5.20 -18.76
CA LEU A 74 -14.49 -5.52 -17.56
C LEU A 74 -13.60 -5.52 -16.31
N PHE A 75 -12.40 -6.10 -16.39
CA PHE A 75 -11.43 -6.10 -15.31
C PHE A 75 -10.95 -4.68 -14.96
N ALA A 76 -10.66 -3.85 -15.96
CA ALA A 76 -10.27 -2.45 -15.75
C ALA A 76 -11.39 -1.63 -15.07
N VAL A 77 -12.66 -1.85 -15.45
CA VAL A 77 -13.81 -1.21 -14.81
C VAL A 77 -13.94 -1.63 -13.36
N PHE A 78 -13.83 -2.93 -13.06
CA PHE A 78 -13.86 -3.41 -11.68
C PHE A 78 -12.71 -2.84 -10.84
N LEU A 79 -11.48 -2.79 -11.38
CA LEU A 79 -10.35 -2.16 -10.71
C LEU A 79 -10.59 -0.67 -10.44
N LEU A 80 -11.16 0.04 -11.41
CA LEU A 80 -11.44 1.47 -11.28
C LEU A 80 -12.47 1.72 -10.17
N ILE A 81 -13.53 0.92 -10.08
CA ILE A 81 -14.53 1.02 -9.00
C ILE A 81 -13.90 0.62 -7.66
N ALA A 82 -13.22 -0.52 -7.61
CA ALA A 82 -12.64 -1.07 -6.39
C ALA A 82 -11.56 -0.16 -5.80
N TYR A 83 -10.55 0.22 -6.58
CA TYR A 83 -9.45 1.06 -6.10
C TYR A 83 -9.78 2.55 -6.12
N GLY A 84 -10.50 3.01 -7.14
CA GLY A 84 -10.83 4.43 -7.28
C GLY A 84 -11.79 4.90 -6.19
N ILE A 85 -12.87 4.17 -5.96
CA ILE A 85 -13.94 4.61 -5.05
C ILE A 85 -13.86 3.89 -3.71
N ILE A 86 -13.97 2.55 -3.71
CA ILE A 86 -14.16 1.77 -2.48
C ILE A 86 -12.91 1.86 -1.60
N PHE A 87 -11.75 1.55 -2.15
CA PHE A 87 -10.50 1.49 -1.39
C PHE A 87 -10.05 2.87 -0.90
N SER A 88 -10.15 3.89 -1.75
CA SER A 88 -9.91 5.28 -1.37
C SER A 88 -10.84 5.74 -0.23
N GLY A 89 -12.12 5.38 -0.29
CA GLY A 89 -13.10 5.68 0.76
C GLY A 89 -12.78 5.01 2.09
N VAL A 90 -12.46 3.71 2.09
CA VAL A 90 -12.11 2.96 3.31
C VAL A 90 -10.86 3.54 3.97
N GLN A 91 -9.85 3.92 3.18
CA GLN A 91 -8.64 4.55 3.71
C GLN A 91 -8.90 5.95 4.27
N ALA A 92 -9.65 6.79 3.56
CA ALA A 92 -10.01 8.12 4.05
C ALA A 92 -10.83 8.04 5.36
N ASN A 93 -11.74 7.07 5.47
CA ASN A 93 -12.53 6.84 6.68
C ASN A 93 -11.66 6.39 7.87
N ALA A 94 -10.67 5.52 7.63
CA ALA A 94 -9.73 5.11 8.67
C ALA A 94 -8.93 6.31 9.22
N VAL A 95 -8.49 7.23 8.34
CA VAL A 95 -7.81 8.47 8.73
C VAL A 95 -8.75 9.39 9.51
N ALA A 96 -9.95 9.63 9.00
CA ALA A 96 -10.94 10.48 9.66
C ALA A 96 -11.30 9.98 11.07
N ARG A 97 -11.47 8.65 11.24
CA ARG A 97 -11.70 8.05 12.57
C ARG A 97 -10.50 8.25 13.49
N ALA A 98 -9.27 8.02 13.01
CA ALA A 98 -8.08 8.23 13.83
C ALA A 98 -7.95 9.70 14.31
N LEU A 99 -8.20 10.67 13.43
CA LEU A 99 -8.18 12.10 13.79
C LEU A 99 -9.32 12.49 14.73
N SER A 100 -10.51 11.94 14.55
CA SER A 100 -11.64 12.16 15.45
C SER A 100 -11.36 11.58 16.85
N PHE A 101 -10.81 10.36 16.94
CA PHE A 101 -10.48 9.75 18.24
C PHE A 101 -9.33 10.45 18.97
N SER A 102 -8.32 10.96 18.26
CA SER A 102 -7.14 11.56 18.90
C SER A 102 -7.26 13.06 19.17
N PHE A 103 -8.00 13.79 18.33
CA PHE A 103 -8.03 15.25 18.36
C PHE A 103 -9.46 15.83 18.35
N ASP A 104 -10.50 14.99 18.50
CA ASP A 104 -11.93 15.37 18.45
C ASP A 104 -12.33 16.15 17.18
N PHE A 105 -11.60 15.93 16.08
CA PHE A 105 -11.87 16.60 14.81
C PHE A 105 -13.13 16.04 14.14
N PRO A 106 -14.03 16.89 13.60
CA PRO A 106 -15.16 16.43 12.82
C PRO A 106 -14.73 15.64 11.58
N PRO A 107 -15.28 14.43 11.33
CA PRO A 107 -14.95 13.60 10.17
C PRO A 107 -15.17 14.29 8.82
N LEU A 108 -16.14 15.21 8.76
CA LEU A 108 -16.48 15.95 7.55
C LEU A 108 -15.38 16.95 7.16
N VAL A 109 -14.79 17.63 8.15
CA VAL A 109 -13.70 18.59 7.92
C VAL A 109 -12.43 17.86 7.45
N THR A 110 -12.11 16.73 8.09
CA THR A 110 -10.97 15.89 7.68
C THR A 110 -11.17 15.30 6.28
N GLY A 111 -12.38 14.89 5.93
CA GLY A 111 -12.74 14.44 4.59
C GLY A 111 -12.53 15.53 3.51
N ILE A 112 -12.97 16.76 3.76
CA ILE A 112 -12.78 17.90 2.83
C ILE A 112 -11.29 18.19 2.63
N ILE A 113 -10.51 18.24 3.71
CA ILE A 113 -9.06 18.47 3.63
C ILE A 113 -8.41 17.36 2.78
N LEU A 114 -8.72 16.09 3.07
CA LEU A 114 -8.20 14.95 2.30
C LEU A 114 -8.60 15.03 0.82
N ALA A 115 -9.83 15.44 0.50
CA ALA A 115 -10.30 15.59 -0.86
C ALA A 115 -9.53 16.68 -1.63
N VAL A 116 -9.28 17.83 -1.01
CA VAL A 116 -8.48 18.91 -1.61
C VAL A 116 -7.04 18.45 -1.86
N PHE A 117 -6.42 17.77 -0.89
CA PHE A 117 -5.08 17.20 -1.07
C PHE A 117 -5.04 16.14 -2.18
N ALA A 118 -6.04 15.26 -2.24
CA ALA A 118 -6.15 14.25 -3.29
C ALA A 118 -6.31 14.91 -4.67
N MET A 119 -7.14 15.94 -4.80
CA MET A 119 -7.32 16.69 -6.04
C MET A 119 -5.99 17.33 -6.49
N LEU A 120 -5.26 17.99 -5.58
CA LEU A 120 -3.94 18.54 -5.86
C LEU A 120 -2.92 17.46 -6.25
N ALA A 121 -2.98 16.28 -5.65
CA ALA A 121 -2.09 15.17 -6.00
C ALA A 121 -2.39 14.62 -7.40
N ILE A 122 -3.67 14.46 -7.75
CA ILE A 122 -4.10 13.98 -9.08
C ILE A 122 -3.65 14.97 -10.17
N THR A 123 -3.80 16.28 -9.95
CA THR A 123 -3.35 17.30 -10.93
C THR A 123 -1.83 17.30 -11.18
N ARG A 124 -1.01 16.79 -10.25
CA ARG A 124 0.45 16.67 -10.42
C ARG A 124 0.89 15.42 -11.20
N GLY A 125 -0.02 14.49 -11.48
CA GLY A 125 0.26 13.25 -12.20
C GLY A 125 1.11 12.25 -11.42
N LEU A 126 1.32 11.06 -12.01
CA LEU A 126 1.99 9.92 -11.36
C LEU A 126 3.42 10.23 -10.91
N HIS A 127 4.18 10.99 -11.71
CA HIS A 127 5.55 11.40 -11.36
C HIS A 127 5.61 12.39 -10.20
N GLY A 128 4.52 13.15 -9.97
CA GLY A 128 4.40 14.03 -8.80
C GLY A 128 4.16 13.24 -7.52
N VAL A 129 3.26 12.26 -7.58
CA VAL A 129 2.96 11.36 -6.45
C VAL A 129 4.20 10.53 -6.07
N ALA A 130 4.91 9.97 -7.06
CA ALA A 130 6.12 9.19 -6.81
C ALA A 130 7.22 10.01 -6.10
N ARG A 131 7.45 11.27 -6.51
CA ARG A 131 8.42 12.16 -5.86
C ARG A 131 8.03 12.52 -4.43
N LEU A 132 6.74 12.73 -4.16
CA LEU A 132 6.25 12.95 -2.80
C LEU A 132 6.56 11.72 -1.92
N MET A 133 6.23 10.52 -2.40
CA MET A 133 6.51 9.29 -1.65
C MET A 133 8.01 9.06 -1.40
N GLN A 134 8.85 9.32 -2.40
CA GLN A 134 10.32 9.25 -2.25
C GLN A 134 10.85 10.22 -1.20
N GLY A 135 10.23 11.39 -1.01
CA GLY A 135 10.57 12.33 0.05
C GLY A 135 10.07 11.91 1.44
N PHE A 136 8.93 11.20 1.51
CA PHE A 136 8.34 10.76 2.78
C PHE A 136 9.11 9.61 3.45
N VAL A 137 9.60 8.64 2.66
CA VAL A 137 10.37 7.48 3.17
C VAL A 137 11.56 7.87 4.06
N PRO A 138 12.48 8.77 3.65
CA PRO A 138 13.63 9.14 4.48
C PRO A 138 13.21 9.96 5.72
N LEU A 139 12.08 10.67 5.66
CA LEU A 139 11.54 11.44 6.78
C LEU A 139 11.08 10.53 7.91
N ILE A 140 10.35 9.47 7.55
CA ILE A 140 9.91 8.42 8.48
C ILE A 140 11.12 7.74 9.12
N ASN A 141 12.10 7.32 8.31
CA ASN A 141 13.32 6.70 8.81
C ASN A 141 14.10 7.61 9.77
N ARG A 142 14.17 8.92 9.47
CA ARG A 142 14.83 9.91 10.33
C ARG A 142 14.11 10.06 11.68
N HIS A 143 12.79 10.01 11.72
CA HIS A 143 12.03 10.06 12.98
C HIS A 143 12.23 8.81 13.82
N TYR A 144 12.20 7.62 13.23
CA TYR A 144 12.47 6.37 13.95
C TYR A 144 13.91 6.33 14.51
N ALA A 145 14.90 6.66 13.69
CA ALA A 145 16.29 6.72 14.12
C ALA A 145 16.52 7.75 15.26
N ARG A 146 15.73 8.84 15.31
CA ARG A 146 15.80 9.82 16.39
C ARG A 146 15.16 9.31 17.69
N GLY A 147 14.11 8.50 17.61
CA GLY A 147 13.49 7.86 18.77
C GLY A 147 14.38 6.81 19.43
N ASP A 148 15.15 6.07 18.62
CA ASP A 148 16.08 5.05 19.13
C ASP A 148 17.26 5.62 19.93
N ASN A 149 17.66 6.87 19.68
CA ASN A 149 18.76 7.53 20.41
C ASN A 149 18.34 8.06 21.79
N LEU A 150 17.05 7.99 22.15
CA LEU A 150 16.52 8.45 23.45
C LEU A 150 16.31 7.30 24.45
N GLY A 151 16.52 6.04 24.03
CA GLY A 151 16.33 4.83 24.85
C GLY A 151 17.61 4.11 25.24
N THR A 152 18.79 4.71 25.03
CA THR A 152 20.10 4.07 25.22
C THR A 152 20.55 3.96 26.68
N ASP A 153 19.77 4.44 27.64
CA ASP A 153 20.17 4.52 29.06
C ASP A 153 19.54 3.42 29.93
N GLN A 154 19.15 2.27 29.35
CA GLN A 154 18.72 1.09 30.11
C GLN A 154 19.80 -0.01 30.10
N PRO A 155 20.46 -0.31 31.24
CA PRO A 155 21.42 -1.41 31.33
C PRO A 155 20.69 -2.76 31.23
N GLY A 156 20.98 -3.51 30.16
CA GLY A 156 20.31 -4.78 29.81
C GLY A 156 19.81 -4.86 28.35
N ASP A 157 20.18 -3.88 27.53
CA ASP A 157 19.66 -3.71 26.17
C ASP A 157 20.19 -4.76 25.18
N LEU A 158 19.31 -5.71 24.81
CA LEU A 158 19.54 -6.73 23.78
C LEU A 158 19.73 -6.15 22.36
N ARG A 159 19.59 -4.82 22.17
CA ARG A 159 19.79 -4.14 20.88
C ARG A 159 21.21 -4.28 20.32
N ASN A 160 22.24 -4.47 21.15
CA ASN A 160 23.60 -4.68 20.64
C ASN A 160 23.76 -6.00 19.89
N GLU A 161 22.96 -7.02 20.22
CA GLU A 161 23.00 -8.34 19.59
C GLU A 161 22.25 -8.36 18.25
N TYR A 162 21.16 -7.58 18.13
CA TYR A 162 20.43 -7.36 16.87
C TYR A 162 21.14 -6.41 15.90
N ARG A 163 22.04 -5.55 16.39
CA ARG A 163 22.83 -4.63 15.53
C ARG A 163 23.87 -5.35 14.66
N ALA A 164 24.33 -6.53 15.08
CA ALA A 164 25.32 -7.31 14.34
C ALA A 164 24.74 -8.08 13.14
N THR A 165 23.42 -8.32 13.13
CA THR A 165 22.74 -9.15 12.11
C THR A 165 21.78 -8.37 11.21
N SER A 166 21.53 -7.08 11.46
CA SER A 166 20.61 -6.29 10.63
C SER A 166 21.28 -5.83 9.32
N PRO A 167 20.89 -6.34 8.14
CA PRO A 167 21.41 -5.89 6.86
C PRO A 167 20.76 -4.54 6.53
N ARG A 168 21.51 -3.45 6.73
CA ARG A 168 21.09 -2.06 6.46
C ARG A 168 20.79 -1.72 4.98
N HIS A 169 20.65 -2.72 4.11
CA HIS A 169 20.55 -2.55 2.66
C HIS A 169 19.28 -3.14 2.01
N LEU A 170 18.32 -3.67 2.78
CA LEU A 170 17.19 -4.43 2.20
C LEU A 170 15.83 -3.72 2.19
N VAL A 171 15.75 -2.41 2.45
CA VAL A 171 14.46 -1.66 2.43
C VAL A 171 14.27 -0.85 1.13
N TYR A 172 14.84 -1.32 0.02
CA TYR A 172 14.60 -0.75 -1.31
C TYR A 172 14.23 -1.83 -2.31
N PHE A 173 13.05 -2.43 -2.16
CA PHE A 173 12.26 -3.04 -3.25
C PHE A 173 10.77 -2.93 -2.93
#